data_AF-A0A7X6PQ56-F1
#
_entry.id   AF-A0A7X6PQ56-F1
#
_cell.length_a   1.000
_cell.length_b   1.000
_cell.length_c   1.000
_cell.angle_alpha   90.00
_cell.angle_beta   90.00
_cell.angle_gamma   90.00
#
_symmetry.space_group_name_H-M   'P 1'
#
loop_
_entity.id
_entity.type
_entity.pdbx_description
1 polymer ?
#
loop_
_entity_poly.entity_id
_entity_poly.type
_entity_poly.pdbx_seq_one_letter_code
_entity_poly.pdbx_strand_id
1 'polypeptide(L)'
;MSTQQGFVRTDFSRGEAVGGLIWLSVAALISVLLEVVYLGTWVTLPGGARLAVPYTIVLAFLFNMVLTRTARLWSPQQIVAAIPLYVWLAGYLALMMGVVVTGDQLIGSNIRSVLLLFAGLAGGVWPLVRGK
;
A
#
# COMPACT_ATOMS: atom_id res chain seq x y z
N MET A 1 37.20 -21.69 -16.19
CA MET A 1 35.99 -21.38 -15.40
C MET A 1 35.25 -20.29 -16.17
N SER A 2 34.24 -20.65 -16.97
CA SER A 2 33.42 -19.68 -17.70
C SER A 2 32.39 -19.09 -16.73
N THR A 3 32.53 -17.81 -16.41
CA THR A 3 31.55 -17.06 -15.62
C THR A 3 30.28 -16.95 -16.46
N GLN A 4 29.29 -17.82 -16.18
CA GLN A 4 27.92 -17.71 -16.68
C GLN A 4 27.34 -16.40 -16.14
N GLN A 5 27.52 -15.30 -16.88
CA GLN A 5 26.80 -14.07 -16.62
C GLN A 5 25.31 -14.36 -16.83
N GLY A 6 24.55 -14.41 -15.75
CA GLY A 6 23.10 -14.53 -15.83
C GLY A 6 22.56 -13.39 -16.69
N PHE A 7 22.02 -13.71 -17.86
CA PHE A 7 21.30 -12.77 -18.70
C PHE A 7 20.05 -12.30 -17.94
N VAL A 8 20.14 -11.18 -17.23
CA VAL A 8 18.96 -10.47 -16.74
C VAL A 8 18.32 -9.82 -17.95
N ARG A 9 17.24 -10.42 -18.45
CA ARG A 9 16.46 -9.89 -19.57
C ARG A 9 15.73 -8.63 -19.08
N THR A 10 16.29 -7.46 -19.37
CA THR A 10 15.70 -6.14 -19.03
C THR A 10 14.70 -5.64 -20.07
N ASP A 11 14.48 -6.41 -21.14
CA ASP A 11 13.57 -6.05 -22.23
C ASP A 11 12.14 -6.51 -21.91
N PHE A 12 11.46 -5.80 -21.01
CA PHE A 12 10.02 -5.95 -20.81
C PHE A 12 9.26 -5.19 -21.90
N SER A 13 8.21 -5.81 -22.45
CA SER A 13 7.36 -5.10 -23.41
C SER A 13 6.55 -4.02 -22.69
N ARG A 14 6.12 -2.98 -23.41
CA ARG A 14 5.23 -1.94 -22.85
C ARG A 14 3.95 -2.53 -22.24
N GLY A 15 3.42 -3.62 -22.82
CA GLY A 15 2.23 -4.29 -22.30
C GLY A 15 2.46 -5.00 -20.97
N GLU A 16 3.65 -5.56 -20.77
CA GLU A 16 4.03 -6.24 -19.52
C GLU A 16 4.20 -5.24 -18.38
N ALA A 17 4.82 -4.09 -18.66
CA ALA A 17 4.92 -3.00 -17.69
C ALA A 17 3.55 -2.47 -17.25
N VAL A 18 2.62 -2.31 -18.19
CA VAL A 18 1.23 -1.92 -17.90
C VAL A 18 0.53 -2.99 -17.06
N GLY A 19 0.66 -4.26 -17.43
CA GLY A 19 0.09 -5.38 -16.66
C GLY A 19 0.61 -5.42 -15.22
N GLY A 20 1.92 -5.24 -15.03
CA GLY A 20 2.55 -5.15 -13.72
C GLY A 20 1.99 -4.00 -12.87
N LEU A 21 1.84 -2.81 -13.44
CA LEU A 21 1.26 -1.65 -12.75
C LEU A 21 -0.22 -1.84 -12.39
N ILE A 22 -1.01 -2.47 -13.26
CA ILE A 22 -2.41 -2.81 -12.98
C ILE A 22 -2.48 -3.76 -11.79
N TRP A 23 -1.67 -4.82 -11.78
CA TRP A 23 -1.66 -5.79 -10.69
C TRP A 23 -1.23 -5.16 -9.35
N LEU A 24 -0.19 -4.32 -9.37
CA LEU A 24 0.24 -3.57 -8.19
C LEU A 24 -0.88 -2.64 -7.67
N SER A 25 -1.67 -2.05 -8.56
CA SER A 25 -2.79 -1.19 -8.20
C SER A 25 -3.94 -1.98 -7.56
N VAL A 26 -4.26 -3.17 -8.09
CA VAL A 26 -5.23 -4.08 -7.46
C VAL A 26 -4.77 -4.51 -6.07
N ALA A 27 -3.50 -4.88 -5.93
CA ALA A 27 -2.91 -5.21 -4.64
C ALA A 27 -3.01 -4.04 -3.65
N ALA A 28 -2.84 -2.80 -4.12
CA ALA A 28 -2.99 -1.60 -3.32
C ALA A 28 -4.43 -1.41 -2.79
N LEU A 29 -5.45 -1.65 -3.63
CA LEU A 29 -6.85 -1.60 -3.22
C LEU A 29 -7.19 -2.67 -2.18
N ILE A 30 -6.68 -3.89 -2.36
CA ILE A 30 -6.89 -4.97 -1.38
C ILE A 30 -6.20 -4.62 -0.06
N SER A 31 -4.98 -4.06 -0.11
CA SER A 31 -4.24 -3.65 1.09
C SER A 31 -5.00 -2.57 1.87
N VAL A 32 -5.43 -1.48 1.23
CA VAL A 32 -6.15 -0.41 1.95
C VAL A 32 -7.47 -0.91 2.55
N LEU A 33 -8.18 -1.79 1.85
CA LEU A 33 -9.42 -2.39 2.36
C LEU A 33 -9.14 -3.19 3.65
N LEU A 34 -8.14 -4.07 3.62
CA LEU A 34 -7.78 -4.86 4.80
C LEU A 34 -7.26 -3.98 5.94
N GLU A 35 -6.43 -2.99 5.64
CA GLU A 35 -5.86 -2.08 6.64
C GLU A 35 -6.95 -1.29 7.37
N VAL A 36 -7.97 -0.83 6.66
CA VAL A 36 -9.14 -0.13 7.22
C VAL A 36 -9.99 -1.09 8.05
N VAL A 37 -10.39 -2.24 7.49
CA VAL A 37 -11.23 -3.24 8.17
C VAL A 37 -10.60 -3.70 9.50
N TYR A 38 -9.29 -3.90 9.51
CA TYR A 38 -8.58 -4.37 10.70
C TYR A 38 -8.01 -3.26 11.59
N LEU A 39 -8.20 -1.98 11.26
CA LEU A 39 -7.65 -0.85 12.02
C LEU A 39 -8.13 -0.80 13.49
N GLY A 40 -9.37 -1.26 13.70
CA GLY A 40 -10.02 -1.29 15.01
C GLY A 40 -9.74 -2.55 15.83
N THR A 41 -8.90 -3.48 15.35
CA THR A 41 -8.71 -4.77 16.03
C THR A 41 -8.16 -4.63 17.44
N TRP A 42 -8.76 -5.42 18.34
CA TRP A 42 -8.32 -5.59 19.71
C TRP A 42 -7.82 -7.02 19.86
N VAL A 43 -6.58 -7.16 20.32
CA VAL A 43 -6.00 -8.47 20.65
C VAL A 43 -6.24 -8.70 22.13
N THR A 44 -6.91 -9.80 22.47
CA THR A 44 -7.05 -10.26 23.86
C THR A 44 -5.77 -10.99 24.27
N LEU A 45 -5.04 -10.44 25.23
CA LEU A 45 -3.88 -11.10 25.82
C LEU A 45 -4.32 -12.19 26.81
N PRO A 46 -3.44 -13.18 27.09
CA PRO A 46 -3.63 -14.12 28.20
C PRO A 46 -3.85 -13.32 29.49
N GLY A 47 -4.95 -13.58 30.21
CA GLY A 47 -5.35 -12.81 31.39
C GLY A 47 -6.48 -11.79 31.16
N GLY A 48 -7.06 -11.72 29.96
CA GLY A 48 -8.28 -10.95 29.68
C GLY A 48 -8.07 -9.47 29.35
N ALA A 49 -6.83 -8.98 29.38
CA ALA A 49 -6.48 -7.64 28.95
C ALA A 49 -6.70 -7.48 27.43
N ARG A 50 -7.36 -6.41 27.00
CA ARG A 50 -7.55 -6.07 25.58
C ARG A 50 -6.55 -4.99 25.17
N LEU A 51 -5.59 -5.34 24.31
CA LEU A 51 -4.64 -4.39 23.75
C LEU A 51 -5.07 -4.02 22.33
N ALA A 52 -5.21 -2.73 22.08
CA ALA A 52 -5.31 -2.23 20.72
C ALA A 52 -3.93 -2.27 20.07
N VAL A 53 -3.74 -3.11 19.08
CA VAL A 53 -2.47 -3.22 18.35
C VAL A 53 -2.69 -2.62 16.96
N PRO A 54 -2.21 -1.39 16.68
CA PRO A 54 -2.47 -0.74 15.40
C PRO A 54 -1.50 -1.25 14.30
N TYR A 55 -1.41 -2.57 14.13
CA TYR A 55 -0.46 -3.19 13.20
C TYR A 55 -0.71 -2.81 11.74
N THR A 56 -1.96 -2.49 11.39
CA THR A 56 -2.33 -2.06 10.04
C THR A 56 -1.68 -0.74 9.63
N ILE A 57 -1.32 0.13 10.59
CA ILE A 57 -0.57 1.37 10.31
C ILE A 57 0.84 1.06 9.82
N VAL A 58 1.52 0.12 10.49
CA VAL A 58 2.85 -0.34 10.09
C VAL A 58 2.78 -1.06 8.74
N LEU A 59 1.75 -1.87 8.52
CA LEU A 59 1.51 -2.53 7.23
C LEU A 59 1.28 -1.52 6.11
N ALA A 60 0.46 -0.48 6.33
CA ALA A 60 0.23 0.56 5.32
C ALA A 60 1.53 1.21 4.85
N PHE A 61 2.45 1.50 5.78
CA PHE A 61 3.79 2.01 5.46
C PHE A 61 4.60 0.99 4.64
N LEU A 62 4.74 -0.23 5.15
CA LEU A 62 5.60 -1.24 4.52
C LEU A 62 5.07 -1.69 3.16
N PHE A 63 3.75 -1.85 3.03
CA PHE A 63 3.12 -2.33 1.81
C PHE A 63 3.23 -1.29 0.69
N ASN A 64 2.90 -0.02 0.98
CA ASN A 64 3.09 1.06 0.00
C ASN A 64 4.56 1.26 -0.38
N MET A 65 5.50 1.05 0.55
CA MET A 65 6.94 1.04 0.25
C MET A 65 7.31 -0.08 -0.72
N VAL A 66 6.80 -1.29 -0.53
CA VAL A 66 7.06 -2.42 -1.43
C VAL A 66 6.42 -2.20 -2.81
N LEU A 67 5.16 -1.75 -2.86
CA LEU A 67 4.44 -1.53 -4.11
C LEU A 67 5.12 -0.46 -4.98
N THR A 68 5.45 0.69 -4.41
CA THR A 68 6.10 1.79 -5.15
C THR A 68 7.53 1.46 -5.53
N ARG A 69 8.29 0.75 -4.68
CA ARG A 69 9.61 0.23 -5.04
C ARG A 69 9.53 -0.77 -6.21
N THR A 70 8.51 -1.61 -6.22
CA THR A 70 8.30 -2.58 -7.30
C THR A 70 7.83 -1.89 -8.58
N ALA A 71 6.96 -0.88 -8.49
CA ALA A 71 6.51 -0.08 -9.62
C ALA A 71 7.66 0.63 -10.35
N ARG A 72 8.70 1.05 -9.61
CA ARG A 72 9.93 1.62 -10.19
C ARG A 72 10.74 0.64 -11.05
N LEU A 73 10.54 -0.68 -10.89
CA LEU A 73 11.14 -1.68 -11.78
C LEU A 73 10.47 -1.69 -13.15
N TRP A 74 9.19 -1.31 -13.21
CA TRP A 74 8.37 -1.30 -14.42
C TRP A 74 8.41 0.03 -15.17
N SER A 75 8.74 1.14 -14.50
CA SER A 75 8.86 2.45 -15.13
C SER A 75 9.91 3.34 -14.46
N PRO A 76 10.81 3.98 -15.24
CA PRO A 76 11.77 4.94 -14.70
C PRO A 76 11.10 6.26 -14.27
N GLN A 77 9.90 6.57 -14.76
CA GLN A 77 9.21 7.81 -14.45
C GLN A 77 8.53 7.73 -13.08
N GLN A 78 8.96 8.57 -12.14
CA GLN A 78 8.47 8.58 -10.75
C GLN A 78 6.94 8.71 -10.65
N ILE A 79 6.33 9.56 -11.48
CA ILE A 79 4.87 9.77 -11.50
C ILE A 79 4.14 8.48 -11.88
N VAL A 80 4.67 7.71 -12.83
CA VAL A 80 4.08 6.43 -13.25
C VAL A 80 4.28 5.37 -12.17
N ALA A 81 5.44 5.33 -11.52
CA ALA A 81 5.69 4.44 -10.40
C ALA A 81 4.84 4.76 -9.16
N ALA A 82 4.29 5.97 -9.06
CA ALA A 82 3.37 6.39 -8.00
C ALA A 82 1.92 5.92 -8.22
N ILE A 83 1.57 5.36 -9.38
CA ILE A 83 0.19 4.93 -9.70
C ILE A 83 -0.42 4.04 -8.60
N PRO A 84 0.26 2.99 -8.09
CA PRO A 84 -0.31 2.16 -7.02
C PRO A 84 -0.60 2.95 -5.75
N LEU A 85 0.22 3.96 -5.41
CA LEU A 85 0.00 4.82 -4.25
C LEU A 85 -1.22 5.73 -4.45
N TYR A 86 -1.39 6.30 -5.65
CA TYR A 86 -2.59 7.09 -5.97
C TYR A 86 -3.86 6.22 -5.91
N VAL A 87 -3.78 4.98 -6.36
CA VAL A 87 -4.89 4.03 -6.29
C VAL A 87 -5.21 3.65 -4.84
N TRP A 88 -4.20 3.39 -4.01
CA TRP A 88 -4.37 3.18 -2.57
C TRP A 88 -5.04 4.39 -1.91
N LEU A 89 -4.58 5.61 -2.22
CA LEU A 89 -5.13 6.85 -1.67
C LEU A 89 -6.58 7.07 -2.11
N ALA A 90 -6.89 6.82 -3.38
CA ALA A 90 -8.26 6.89 -3.89
C ALA A 90 -9.17 5.86 -3.19
N GLY A 91 -8.67 4.64 -2.97
CA GLY A 91 -9.38 3.60 -2.21
C GLY A 91 -9.64 4.03 -0.76
N TYR A 92 -8.64 4.59 -0.07
CA TYR A 92 -8.80 5.14 1.27
C TYR A 92 -9.88 6.22 1.33
N LEU A 93 -9.82 7.21 0.43
CA LEU A 93 -10.80 8.29 0.35
C LEU A 93 -12.20 7.79 0.02
N ALA A 94 -12.33 6.82 -0.88
CA ALA A 94 -13.61 6.19 -1.21
C ALA A 94 -14.21 5.46 0.01
N LEU A 95 -13.40 4.72 0.77
CA LEU A 95 -13.82 4.04 2.00
C LEU A 95 -14.20 5.05 3.10
N MET A 96 -13.52 6.20 3.18
CA MET A 96 -13.87 7.29 4.10
C MET A 96 -15.25 7.88 3.77
N MET A 97 -15.55 8.05 2.49
CA MET A 97 -16.83 8.60 2.02
C MET A 97 -17.97 7.57 2.01
N GLY A 98 -17.65 6.26 1.98
CA GLY A 98 -18.63 5.17 1.99
C GLY A 98 -19.62 5.22 3.16
N VAL A 99 -19.21 5.83 4.28
CA VAL A 99 -20.06 6.10 5.46
C VAL A 99 -21.33 6.88 5.10
N VAL A 100 -21.25 7.79 4.13
CA VAL A 100 -22.39 8.60 3.66
C VAL A 100 -23.40 7.75 2.89
N VAL A 101 -22.99 6.60 2.35
CA VAL A 101 -23.81 5.74 1.47
C VAL A 101 -24.37 4.53 2.21
N THR A 102 -23.58 3.90 3.10
CA THR A 102 -23.95 2.64 3.77
C THR A 102 -24.43 2.81 5.21
N GLY A 103 -24.21 3.98 5.82
CA GLY A 103 -24.60 4.27 7.21
C GLY A 103 -23.74 3.60 8.29
N ASP A 104 -22.81 2.73 7.90
CA ASP A 104 -21.84 2.09 8.80
C ASP A 104 -20.43 2.66 8.59
N GLN A 105 -19.79 3.08 9.67
CA GLN A 105 -18.53 3.81 9.63
C GLN A 105 -17.34 2.84 9.67
N LEU A 106 -16.89 2.41 8.48
CA LEU A 106 -15.68 1.58 8.32
C LEU A 106 -14.38 2.30 8.76
N ILE A 107 -14.26 3.60 8.44
CA ILE A 107 -13.15 4.43 8.92
C ILE A 107 -13.64 5.26 10.10
N GLY A 108 -13.38 4.80 11.31
CA GLY A 108 -13.73 5.54 12.52
C GLY A 108 -13.09 6.94 12.52
N SER A 109 -13.82 7.95 13.02
CA SER A 109 -13.32 9.31 13.24
C SER A 109 -12.32 9.36 14.41
N ASN A 110 -11.18 8.68 14.25
CA ASN A 110 -10.16 8.52 15.27
C ASN A 110 -8.76 8.81 14.73
N ILE A 111 -7.83 9.10 15.64
CA ILE A 111 -6.44 9.40 15.30
C ILE A 111 -5.76 8.25 14.52
N ARG A 112 -6.24 7.01 14.66
CA ARG A 112 -5.68 5.84 13.96
C ARG A 112 -5.89 5.93 12.45
N SER A 113 -7.05 6.42 12.00
CA SER A 113 -7.34 6.63 10.58
C SER A 113 -6.38 7.65 9.97
N VAL A 114 -6.10 8.72 10.71
CA VAL A 114 -5.14 9.77 10.31
C VAL A 114 -3.72 9.21 10.24
N LEU A 115 -3.30 8.46 11.27
CA LEU A 115 -1.99 7.83 11.31
C LEU A 115 -1.80 6.81 10.18
N LEU A 116 -2.83 6.04 9.83
CA LEU A 116 -2.81 5.12 8.71
C LEU A 116 -2.59 5.86 7.38
N LEU A 117 -3.30 6.98 7.15
CA LEU A 117 -3.11 7.81 5.96
C LEU A 117 -1.66 8.29 5.83
N PHE A 118 -1.12 8.90 6.89
CA PHE A 118 0.25 9.41 6.86
C PHE A 118 1.29 8.29 6.75
N ALA A 119 1.07 7.15 7.40
CA ALA A 119 1.95 5.99 7.27
C ALA A 119 1.96 5.44 5.84
N GLY A 120 0.80 5.26 5.21
CA GLY A 120 0.69 4.83 3.82
C GLY A 120 1.37 5.78 2.84
N LEU A 121 1.13 7.09 2.98
CA LEU A 121 1.79 8.12 2.17
C LEU A 121 3.30 8.13 2.37
N ALA A 122 3.78 8.12 3.63
CA ALA A 122 5.21 8.09 3.92
C ALA A 122 5.89 6.84 3.32
N GLY A 123 5.23 5.69 3.43
CA GLY A 123 5.69 4.42 2.86
C GLY A 123 5.82 4.48 1.35
N GLY A 124 4.81 4.97 0.65
CA GLY A 124 4.81 5.03 -0.82
C GLY A 124 5.69 6.13 -1.40
N VAL A 125 5.82 7.28 -0.74
CA VAL A 125 6.66 8.38 -1.24
C VAL A 125 8.15 8.08 -1.05
N TRP A 126 8.52 7.39 0.03
CA TRP A 126 9.92 7.17 0.39
C TRP A 126 10.78 6.52 -0.72
N PRO A 127 10.34 5.43 -1.39
CA PRO A 127 11.09 4.85 -2.50
C PRO A 127 11.16 5.71 -3.76
N LEU A 128 10.24 6.66 -3.92
CA LEU A 128 10.20 7.55 -5.08
C LEU A 128 11.23 8.68 -4.93
N VAL A 129 11.39 9.21 -3.72
CA VAL A 129 12.29 10.35 -3.43
C VAL A 129 13.71 9.91 -3.08
N ARG A 130 13.89 8.80 -2.34
CA ARG A 130 15.22 8.22 -2.07
C ARG A 130 15.63 7.27 -3.18
N GLY A 131 15.66 7.79 -4.41
CA GLY A 131 16.34 7.14 -5.53
C GLY A 131 17.67 6.57 -5.06
N LYS A 132 17.89 5.26 -5.24
CA LYS A 132 19.26 4.74 -5.21
C LYS A 132 20.09 5.51 -6.22
#